data_AF-A0A2G9MM74-F1
#
_entry.id   AF-A0A2G9MM74-F1
#
_cell.length_a   1.000
_cell.length_b   1.000
_cell.length_c   1.000
_cell.angle_alpha   90.00
_cell.angle_beta   90.00
_cell.angle_gamma   90.00
#
_symmetry.space_group_name_H-M   'P 1'
#
loop_
_entity.id
_entity.type
_entity.pdbx_description
1 polymer ?
#
loop_
_entity_poly.entity_id
_entity_poly.type
_entity_poly.pdbx_seq_one_letter_code
_entity_poly.pdbx_strand_id
1 'polypeptide(L)'
;MSCELDKNREEIQEIDKKIFQLLKMRFKRTDAIGKIKQKTGLKVENKQREQQLIEDAIKNCKLDKKIITKIYNDIFYFSKKQQK
;
A
#
# COMPACT_ATOMS: atom_id res chain seq x y z
N MET A 1 -16.40 25.43 -20.59
CA MET A 1 -17.37 25.23 -19.48
C MET A 1 -17.10 23.83 -18.95
N SER A 2 -16.38 23.72 -17.83
CA SER A 2 -16.08 22.42 -17.21
C SER A 2 -17.38 21.88 -16.60
N CYS A 3 -17.86 20.75 -17.12
CA CYS A 3 -19.07 20.10 -16.64
C CYS A 3 -18.79 19.48 -15.25
N GLU A 4 -19.81 19.25 -14.44
CA GLU A 4 -19.69 18.59 -13.13
C GLU A 4 -18.85 17.28 -13.19
N LEU A 5 -18.94 16.57 -14.31
CA LEU A 5 -18.10 15.40 -14.62
C LEU A 5 -16.59 15.70 -14.58
N ASP A 6 -16.17 16.82 -15.17
CA ASP A 6 -14.76 17.18 -15.28
C ASP A 6 -14.19 17.56 -13.91
N LYS A 7 -14.98 18.24 -13.06
CA LYS A 7 -14.59 18.53 -11.67
C LYS A 7 -14.38 17.25 -10.86
N ASN A 8 -15.29 16.28 -10.97
CA ASN A 8 -15.14 14.98 -10.29
C ASN A 8 -13.87 14.24 -10.77
N ARG A 9 -13.53 14.34 -12.06
CA ARG A 9 -12.31 13.75 -12.61
C ARG A 9 -11.05 14.44 -12.09
N GLU A 10 -11.06 15.76 -11.99
CA GLU A 10 -9.95 16.53 -11.39
C GLU A 10 -9.75 16.14 -9.91
N GLU A 11 -10.84 15.97 -9.16
CA GLU A 11 -10.77 15.50 -7.77
C GLU A 11 -10.17 14.08 -7.66
N ILE A 12 -10.56 13.16 -8.54
CA ILE A 12 -9.96 11.81 -8.63
C ILE A 12 -8.46 11.91 -8.92
N GLN A 13 -8.06 12.77 -9.86
CA GLN A 13 -6.64 12.96 -10.18
C GLN A 13 -5.83 13.44 -8.98
N GLU A 14 -6.38 14.34 -8.17
CA GLU A 14 -5.73 14.79 -6.93
C GLU A 14 -5.67 13.70 -5.85
N ILE A 15 -6.69 12.84 -5.77
CA ILE A 15 -6.67 11.65 -4.90
C ILE A 15 -5.57 10.69 -5.37
N ASP A 16 -5.48 10.41 -6.67
CA ASP A 16 -4.48 9.50 -7.23
C ASP A 16 -3.05 9.99 -6.97
N LYS A 17 -2.80 11.29 -7.14
CA LYS A 17 -1.51 11.91 -6.79
C LYS A 17 -1.14 11.64 -5.33
N LYS A 18 -2.09 11.80 -4.41
CA LYS A 18 -1.88 11.53 -2.98
C LYS A 18 -1.64 10.04 -2.72
N ILE A 19 -2.38 9.15 -3.38
CA ILE A 19 -2.17 7.69 -3.29
C ILE A 19 -0.73 7.34 -3.69
N PHE A 20 -0.24 7.84 -4.83
CA PHE A 20 1.13 7.55 -5.28
C PHE A 20 2.20 8.13 -4.36
N GLN A 21 1.99 9.32 -3.81
CA GLN A 21 2.89 9.91 -2.81
C GLN A 21 2.98 9.05 -1.55
N LEU A 22 1.84 8.60 -1.03
CA LEU A 22 1.78 7.71 0.15
C LEU A 22 2.45 6.37 -0.12
N LEU A 23 2.19 5.76 -1.29
CA LEU A 23 2.85 4.52 -1.70
C LEU A 23 4.36 4.68 -1.79
N LYS A 24 4.85 5.77 -2.40
CA LYS A 24 6.29 6.09 -2.46
C LYS A 24 6.91 6.18 -1.07
N MET A 25 6.26 6.88 -0.14
CA MET A 25 6.72 6.98 1.25
C MET A 25 6.76 5.61 1.94
N ARG A 26 5.70 4.81 1.76
CA ARG A 26 5.59 3.45 2.33
C ARG A 26 6.70 2.53 1.81
N PHE A 27 6.98 2.58 0.52
CA PHE A 27 8.02 1.78 -0.11
C PHE A 27 9.42 2.18 0.36
N LYS A 28 9.72 3.48 0.49
CA LYS A 28 10.97 3.96 1.09
C LYS A 28 11.19 3.41 2.51
N ARG A 29 10.13 3.35 3.33
CA ARG A 29 10.20 2.75 4.67
C ARG A 29 10.43 1.24 4.62
N THR A 30 9.82 0.58 3.64
CA THR A 30 9.96 -0.86 3.46
C THR A 30 11.39 -1.26 3.02
N ASP A 31 12.04 -0.45 2.17
CA ASP A 31 13.46 -0.61 1.82
C ASP A 31 14.37 -0.50 3.06
N ALA A 32 14.13 0.50 3.91
CA ALA A 32 14.87 0.65 5.17
C ALA A 32 14.68 -0.58 6.09
N ILE A 33 13.47 -1.12 6.18
CA ILE A 33 13.18 -2.36 6.92
C ILE A 33 13.91 -3.56 6.29
N GLY A 34 13.94 -3.66 4.96
CA GLY A 34 14.68 -4.70 4.24
C GLY A 34 16.16 -4.71 4.61
N LYS A 35 16.82 -3.54 4.61
CA LYS A 35 18.22 -3.38 5.02
C LYS A 35 18.47 -3.82 6.46
N ILE A 36 17.55 -3.53 7.38
CA ILE A 36 17.63 -4.00 8.78
C ILE A 36 17.53 -5.53 8.80
N LYS A 37 16.54 -6.11 8.13
CA LYS A 37 16.32 -7.56 8.09
C LYS A 37 17.52 -8.31 7.51
N GLN A 38 18.14 -7.78 6.46
CA GLN A 38 19.36 -8.36 5.88
C GLN A 38 20.51 -8.34 6.89
N LYS A 39 20.73 -7.23 7.59
CA LYS A 39 21.77 -7.11 8.65
C LYS A 39 21.53 -8.05 9.83
N THR A 40 20.27 -8.33 10.17
CA THR A 40 19.90 -9.15 11.33
C THR A 40 19.53 -10.60 10.98
N GLY A 41 19.68 -11.01 9.71
CA GLY A 41 19.32 -12.36 9.25
C GLY A 41 17.81 -12.68 9.30
N LEU A 42 16.94 -11.68 9.39
CA LEU A 42 15.49 -11.88 9.43
C LEU A 42 14.93 -12.13 8.03
N LYS A 43 13.90 -12.98 7.95
CA LYS A 43 13.19 -13.23 6.68
C LYS A 43 12.43 -11.99 6.22
N VAL A 44 12.44 -11.74 4.92
CA VAL A 44 11.71 -10.62 4.28
C VAL A 44 10.20 -10.79 4.46
N GLU A 45 9.69 -12.02 4.28
CA GLU A 45 8.27 -12.34 4.44
C GLU A 45 7.89 -12.55 5.91
N ASN A 46 6.78 -11.93 6.32
CA ASN A 46 6.12 -12.20 7.59
C ASN A 46 4.60 -12.25 7.37
N LYS A 47 4.09 -13.48 7.15
CA LYS A 47 2.68 -13.72 6.83
C LYS A 47 1.73 -13.24 7.93
N GLN A 48 2.11 -13.43 9.20
CA GLN A 48 1.29 -12.97 10.33
C GLN A 48 1.15 -11.44 10.32
N ARG A 49 2.26 -10.72 10.10
CA ARG A 49 2.24 -9.26 10.02
C ARG A 49 1.42 -8.74 8.84
N GLU A 50 1.52 -9.41 7.69
CA GLU A 50 0.76 -9.07 6.47
C GLU A 50 -0.74 -9.28 6.67
N GLN A 51 -1.13 -10.41 7.28
CA GLN A 51 -2.52 -10.72 7.59
C GLN A 51 -3.12 -9.69 8.57
N GLN A 52 -2.37 -9.33 9.62
CA GLN A 52 -2.81 -8.31 10.59
C GLN A 52 -3.08 -6.95 9.92
N LEU A 53 -2.21 -6.51 9.00
CA LEU A 53 -2.42 -5.26 8.25
C LEU A 53 -3.70 -5.27 7.41
N ILE A 54 -4.02 -6.41 6.79
CA ILE A 54 -5.23 -6.58 5.99
C ILE A 54 -6.47 -6.52 6.91
N GLU A 55 -6.44 -7.23 8.04
CA GLU A 55 -7.54 -7.23 9.01
C GLU A 55 -7.80 -5.84 9.60
N ASP A 56 -6.74 -5.12 9.97
CA ASP A 56 -6.83 -3.74 10.43
C ASP A 56 -7.45 -2.84 9.36
N ALA A 57 -7.06 -3.00 8.10
CA ALA A 57 -7.63 -2.22 7.00
C ALA A 57 -9.10 -2.55 6.74
N ILE A 58 -9.49 -3.83 6.80
CA ILE A 58 -10.89 -4.27 6.67
C ILE A 58 -11.76 -3.63 7.73
N LYS A 59 -11.29 -3.60 8.98
CA LYS A 59 -12.02 -2.99 10.09
C LYS A 59 -12.27 -1.49 9.89
N ASN A 60 -11.33 -0.79 9.25
CA ASN A 60 -11.33 0.67 9.21
C ASN A 60 -11.89 1.27 7.91
N CYS A 61 -11.76 0.61 6.76
CA CYS A 61 -12.00 1.25 5.47
C CYS A 61 -13.46 1.18 4.95
N LYS A 62 -14.36 0.42 5.59
CA LYS A 62 -15.75 0.19 5.09
C LYS A 62 -15.83 -0.24 3.61
N LEU A 63 -14.74 -0.76 3.05
CA LEU A 63 -14.68 -1.30 1.70
C LEU A 63 -14.82 -2.83 1.75
N ASP A 64 -15.19 -3.42 0.62
CA ASP A 64 -15.28 -4.86 0.50
C ASP A 64 -13.93 -5.52 0.84
N LYS A 65 -14.00 -6.58 1.67
CA LYS A 65 -12.83 -7.32 2.14
C LYS A 65 -11.98 -7.83 0.98
N LYS A 66 -12.58 -8.33 -0.11
CA LYS A 66 -11.82 -8.86 -1.26
C LYS A 66 -11.06 -7.74 -1.96
N ILE A 67 -11.62 -6.53 -2.05
CA ILE A 67 -10.94 -5.36 -2.61
C ILE A 67 -9.71 -4.99 -1.76
N ILE A 68 -9.89 -4.86 -0.44
CA ILE A 68 -8.79 -4.51 0.47
C ILE A 68 -7.68 -5.55 0.39
N THR A 69 -8.03 -6.84 0.46
CA THR A 69 -7.05 -7.92 0.37
C THR A 69 -6.26 -7.87 -0.94
N LYS A 70 -6.91 -7.62 -2.08
CA LYS A 70 -6.23 -7.50 -3.37
C LYS A 70 -5.24 -6.34 -3.39
N ILE A 71 -5.66 -5.15 -2.96
CA ILE A 71 -4.80 -3.95 -2.91
C ILE A 71 -3.57 -4.22 -2.03
N TYR A 72 -3.77 -4.78 -0.84
CA TYR A 72 -2.66 -5.07 0.06
C TYR A 72 -1.71 -6.13 -0.48
N ASN A 73 -2.22 -7.17 -1.15
CA ASN A 73 -1.39 -8.20 -1.77
C ASN A 73 -0.48 -7.61 -2.85
N ASP A 74 -0.99 -6.72 -3.70
CA ASP A 74 -0.17 -6.03 -4.71
C ASP A 74 0.89 -5.15 -4.04
N ILE A 75 0.49 -4.37 -3.03
CA ILE A 75 1.41 -3.55 -2.25
C ILE A 75 2.52 -4.39 -1.61
N PHE A 76 2.19 -5.55 -1.02
CA PHE A 76 3.17 -6.45 -0.42
C PHE A 76 4.08 -7.09 -1.46
N TYR A 77 3.55 -7.47 -2.61
CA TYR A 77 4.33 -8.00 -3.73
C TYR A 77 5.42 -7.00 -4.16
N PHE A 78 5.04 -5.74 -4.42
CA PHE A 78 6.01 -4.69 -4.77
C PHE A 78 7.01 -4.42 -3.64
N SER A 79 6.54 -4.36 -2.40
CA SER A 79 7.39 -4.21 -1.22
C SER A 79 8.43 -5.31 -1.08
N LYS A 80 8.06 -6.57 -1.32
CA LYS A 80 8.99 -7.72 -1.24
C LYS A 80 10.02 -7.68 -2.37
N LYS A 81 9.60 -7.29 -3.58
CA LYS A 81 10.49 -7.17 -4.75
C LYS A 81 11.58 -6.12 -4.54
N GLN A 82 11.28 -5.03 -3.83
CA GLN A 82 12.26 -3.98 -3.52
C GLN A 82 13.22 -4.30 -2.37
N GLN A 83 12.89 -5.27 -1.50
CA GLN A 83 13.73 -5.66 -0.36
C GLN A 83 14.79 -6.73 -0.71
N LYS A 84 14.79 -7.20 -1.97
CA LYS A 84 15.84 -8.08 -2.52
C LYS A 84 17.00 -7.21 -2.99
#